data_AF-A0A2A2TCW4-F1
#
_entry.id   AF-A0A2A2TCW4-F1
#
_cell.length_a   1.000
_cell.length_b   1.000
_cell.length_c   1.000
_cell.angle_alpha   90.00
_cell.angle_beta   90.00
_cell.angle_gamma   90.00
#
_symmetry.space_group_name_H-M   'P 1'
#
loop_
_entity.id
_entity.type
_entity.pdbx_description
1 polymer ?
#
loop_
_entity_poly.entity_id
_entity_poly.type
_entity_poly.pdbx_seq_one_letter_code
_entity_poly.pdbx_strand_id
1 'polypeptide(L)'
;MKLHQHQTNLKFSSSVGIFLSFMVATTILVTSQVTRANAQSTNRDAPTSLSTNIISVTGLKSEPKTYFYYFIAKSGELKLTLDIDAGSTNGNGVVSTVSIQDQDGNEFSQLLAGATPGIPGRQVKKIKFAQSTPVILMLTLPQGATANYTSKIKIEGDYQLINIR
;
A
#
# COMPACT_ATOMS: atom_id res chain seq x y z
N MET A 1 -83.34 16.65 -44.23
CA MET A 1 -82.69 17.83 -44.86
C MET A 1 -81.23 17.81 -44.43
N LYS A 2 -80.26 17.45 -45.29
CA LYS A 2 -79.56 18.33 -46.27
C LYS A 2 -79.13 19.64 -45.59
N LEU A 3 -77.87 20.06 -45.54
CA LEU A 3 -76.86 20.13 -46.61
C LEU A 3 -75.49 20.58 -46.01
N HIS A 4 -74.37 20.05 -46.55
CA HIS A 4 -73.10 20.72 -46.94
C HIS A 4 -72.30 21.56 -45.91
N GLN A 5 -71.05 21.15 -45.59
CA GLN A 5 -69.78 21.61 -46.20
C GLN A 5 -69.38 23.07 -45.87
N HIS A 6 -68.24 23.26 -45.19
CA HIS A 6 -67.10 24.00 -45.74
C HIS A 6 -65.81 23.75 -44.92
N GLN A 7 -64.73 23.37 -45.59
CA GLN A 7 -63.36 23.46 -45.07
C GLN A 7 -62.90 24.91 -45.03
N THR A 8 -62.06 25.30 -44.07
CA THR A 8 -60.89 26.16 -44.34
C THR A 8 -59.80 25.99 -43.29
N ASN A 9 -58.58 26.12 -43.80
CA ASN A 9 -57.29 25.80 -43.20
C ASN A 9 -56.77 26.86 -42.21
N LEU A 10 -55.91 26.37 -41.31
CA LEU A 10 -54.72 26.99 -40.71
C LEU A 10 -54.70 28.51 -40.41
N LYS A 11 -54.34 28.84 -39.17
CA LYS A 11 -52.99 29.38 -38.88
C LYS A 11 -52.67 29.33 -37.38
N PHE A 12 -51.47 28.80 -37.10
CA PHE A 12 -50.77 28.89 -35.83
C PHE A 12 -50.65 30.33 -35.34
N SER A 13 -50.88 30.57 -34.05
CA SER A 13 -50.17 31.61 -33.31
C SER A 13 -50.11 31.24 -31.82
N SER A 14 -48.90 31.36 -31.30
CA SER A 14 -48.41 31.08 -29.96
C SER A 14 -49.25 31.64 -28.82
N SER A 15 -49.38 30.88 -27.74
CA SER A 15 -49.43 31.44 -26.40
C SER A 15 -48.81 30.49 -25.38
N VAL A 16 -47.80 31.05 -24.73
CA VAL A 16 -46.95 30.56 -23.65
C VAL A 16 -47.79 29.90 -22.55
N GLY A 17 -47.59 28.61 -22.35
CA GLY A 17 -48.13 27.85 -21.23
C GLY A 17 -46.96 27.32 -20.40
N ILE A 18 -46.74 27.98 -19.27
CA ILE A 18 -45.77 27.64 -18.23
C ILE A 18 -45.98 26.17 -17.82
N PHE A 19 -45.02 25.30 -18.15
CA PHE A 19 -44.94 23.97 -17.56
C PHE A 19 -43.70 23.88 -16.69
N LEU A 20 -43.99 23.90 -15.38
CA LEU A 20 -43.21 23.40 -14.26
C LEU A 20 -41.94 22.64 -14.66
N SER A 21 -40.81 23.31 -14.46
CA SER A 21 -39.48 22.69 -14.42
C SER A 21 -39.40 21.79 -13.20
N PHE A 22 -39.54 20.48 -13.39
CA PHE A 22 -39.09 19.50 -12.40
C PHE A 22 -37.56 19.45 -12.47
N MET A 23 -36.92 20.27 -11.63
CA MET A 23 -35.50 20.15 -11.31
C MET A 23 -35.24 18.79 -10.67
N VAL A 24 -34.76 17.83 -11.46
CA VAL A 24 -34.16 16.60 -10.94
C VAL A 24 -32.84 17.00 -10.30
N ALA A 25 -32.86 17.20 -8.99
CA ALA A 25 -31.67 17.39 -8.17
C ALA A 25 -30.90 16.05 -8.09
N THR A 26 -30.01 15.81 -9.05
CA THR A 26 -29.09 14.67 -9.02
C THR A 26 -28.15 14.83 -7.83
N THR A 27 -28.42 14.11 -6.75
CA THR A 27 -27.54 14.04 -5.58
C THR A 27 -26.27 13.28 -5.99
N ILE A 28 -25.16 14.00 -6.16
CA ILE A 28 -23.84 13.39 -6.33
C ILE A 28 -23.46 12.79 -4.98
N LEU A 29 -23.60 11.47 -4.84
CA LEU A 29 -23.01 10.71 -3.73
C LEU A 29 -21.48 10.80 -3.88
N VAL A 30 -20.86 11.73 -3.17
CA VAL A 30 -19.40 11.74 -2.99
C VAL A 30 -19.08 10.64 -1.99
N THR A 31 -18.73 9.45 -2.49
CA THR A 31 -18.16 8.40 -1.65
C THR A 31 -16.77 8.87 -1.24
N SER A 32 -16.68 9.42 -0.03
CA SER A 32 -15.40 9.72 0.62
C SER A 32 -14.65 8.40 0.79
N GLN A 33 -13.72 8.13 -0.13
CA GLN A 33 -12.73 7.08 0.07
C GLN A 33 -11.88 7.49 1.27
N VAL A 34 -12.20 6.93 2.43
CA VAL A 34 -11.35 7.05 3.62
C VAL A 34 -10.10 6.26 3.31
N THR A 35 -9.09 6.94 2.77
CA THR A 35 -7.74 6.41 2.63
C THR A 35 -7.23 6.12 4.03
N ARG A 36 -7.41 4.88 4.50
CA ARG A 36 -6.83 4.43 5.76
C ARG A 36 -5.33 4.61 5.61
N ALA A 37 -4.74 5.51 6.39
CA ALA A 37 -3.30 5.49 6.61
C ALA A 37 -2.98 4.11 7.19
N ASN A 38 -2.43 3.21 6.38
CA ASN A 38 -2.08 1.86 6.82
C ASN A 38 -0.90 2.00 7.78
N ALA A 39 -1.22 2.06 9.07
CA ALA A 39 -0.22 1.96 10.12
C ALA A 39 0.49 0.60 9.99
N GLN A 40 1.82 0.62 10.07
CA GLN A 40 2.64 -0.58 10.07
C GLN A 40 2.35 -1.37 11.36
N SER A 41 2.00 -2.65 11.24
CA SER A 41 1.62 -3.48 12.37
C SER A 41 2.86 -3.99 13.09
N THR A 42 2.84 -3.91 14.42
CA THR A 42 3.81 -4.55 15.32
C THR A 42 3.26 -5.86 15.91
N ASN A 43 2.09 -6.31 15.46
CA ASN A 43 1.49 -7.57 15.85
C ASN A 43 1.64 -8.59 14.70
N ARG A 44 2.37 -9.67 14.96
CA ARG A 44 2.62 -10.75 13.98
C ARG A 44 1.33 -11.42 13.52
N ASP A 45 0.36 -11.58 14.42
CA ASP A 45 -0.91 -12.28 14.14
C ASP A 45 -1.91 -11.39 13.37
N ALA A 46 -1.61 -10.10 13.27
CA ALA A 46 -2.36 -9.13 12.48
C ALA A 46 -1.41 -8.28 11.61
N PRO A 47 -0.68 -8.89 10.66
CA PRO A 47 0.35 -8.21 9.88
C PRO A 47 -0.27 -7.20 8.90
N THR A 48 0.50 -6.16 8.53
CA THR A 48 0.07 -5.20 7.51
C THR A 48 0.11 -5.86 6.13
N SER A 49 -1.01 -5.87 5.42
CA SER A 49 -1.03 -6.27 4.01
C SER A 49 -0.06 -5.44 3.18
N LEU A 50 0.85 -6.10 2.47
CA LEU A 50 1.81 -5.43 1.61
C LEU A 50 1.11 -4.88 0.36
N SER A 51 1.06 -3.56 0.26
CA SER A 51 0.43 -2.83 -0.86
C SER A 51 1.44 -2.18 -1.80
N THR A 52 2.73 -2.16 -1.44
CA THR A 52 3.82 -1.59 -2.22
C THR A 52 5.02 -2.53 -2.23
N ASN A 53 5.88 -2.41 -3.24
CA ASN A 53 7.11 -3.18 -3.33
C ASN A 53 8.29 -2.57 -2.53
N ILE A 54 8.06 -1.42 -1.92
CA ILE A 54 9.05 -0.67 -1.14
C ILE A 54 8.46 -0.40 0.24
N ILE A 55 9.19 -0.81 1.26
CA ILE A 55 8.93 -0.47 2.66
C ILE A 55 10.06 0.47 3.08
N SER A 56 9.72 1.67 3.54
CA SER A 56 10.68 2.62 4.08
C SER A 56 10.30 2.95 5.51
N VAL A 57 11.25 2.85 6.43
CA VAL A 57 11.05 3.22 7.83
C VAL A 57 12.19 4.10 8.29
N THR A 58 11.85 5.24 8.87
CA THR A 58 12.78 6.10 9.59
C THR A 58 12.61 5.82 11.07
N GLY A 59 13.67 5.35 11.73
CA GLY A 59 13.65 5.09 13.16
C GLY A 59 14.06 6.32 13.97
N LEU A 60 13.43 6.50 15.12
CA LEU A 60 13.81 7.48 16.13
C LEU A 60 14.69 6.84 17.21
N LYS A 61 15.42 7.68 17.95
CA LYS A 61 16.43 7.38 18.97
C LYS A 61 15.97 6.46 20.13
N SER A 62 14.66 6.18 20.24
CA SER A 62 14.09 5.33 21.29
C SER A 62 12.96 4.49 20.72
N GLU A 63 13.30 3.26 20.34
CA GLU A 63 12.51 2.02 20.36
C GLU A 63 12.88 1.17 19.14
N PRO A 64 13.48 -0.01 19.35
CA PRO A 64 13.50 -1.01 18.31
C PRO A 64 12.08 -1.53 18.11
N LYS A 65 11.48 -1.17 16.98
CA LYS A 65 10.18 -1.69 16.56
C LYS A 65 10.40 -2.85 15.60
N THR A 66 9.62 -3.90 15.79
CA THR A 66 9.47 -4.96 14.81
C THR A 66 8.16 -4.74 14.07
N TYR A 67 8.21 -4.73 12.74
CA TYR A 67 7.04 -4.59 11.88
C TYR A 67 6.80 -5.86 11.08
N PHE A 68 5.53 -6.20 10.87
CA PHE A 68 5.11 -7.40 10.18
C PHE A 68 4.29 -7.06 8.95
N TYR A 69 4.68 -7.63 7.81
CA TYR A 69 4.01 -7.44 6.52
C TYR A 69 3.61 -8.78 5.93
N TYR A 70 2.40 -8.85 5.36
CA TYR A 70 1.88 -10.06 4.75
C TYR A 70 1.76 -9.91 3.23
N PHE A 71 2.20 -10.94 2.51
CA PHE A 71 2.01 -11.07 1.07
C PHE A 71 2.12 -12.54 0.63
N ILE A 72 1.87 -12.79 -0.66
CA ILE A 72 2.02 -14.13 -1.25
C ILE A 72 3.30 -14.12 -2.09
N ALA A 73 4.29 -14.93 -1.73
CA ALA A 73 5.41 -15.26 -2.61
C ALA A 73 4.91 -16.30 -3.64
N LYS A 74 5.09 -16.06 -4.93
CA LYS A 74 4.67 -17.00 -5.98
C LYS A 74 5.77 -18.05 -6.22
N SER A 75 5.43 -19.11 -6.94
CA SER A 75 6.44 -20.05 -7.46
C SER A 75 7.46 -19.27 -8.29
N GLY A 76 8.75 -19.46 -7.99
CA GLY A 76 9.84 -18.73 -8.63
C GLY A 76 10.84 -18.13 -7.64
N GLU A 77 11.43 -17.01 -8.01
CA GLU A 77 12.46 -16.33 -7.22
C GLU A 77 11.92 -15.03 -6.62
N LEU A 78 11.99 -14.93 -5.29
CA LEU A 78 11.79 -13.70 -4.55
C LEU A 78 13.15 -13.06 -4.26
N LYS A 79 13.33 -11.79 -4.59
CA LYS A 79 14.53 -11.03 -4.26
C LYS A 79 14.20 -9.92 -3.26
N LEU A 80 14.95 -9.91 -2.16
CA LEU A 80 14.90 -8.88 -1.13
C LEU A 80 16.19 -8.07 -1.16
N THR A 81 16.05 -6.75 -1.12
CA THR A 81 17.18 -5.83 -0.89
C THR A 81 16.88 -5.03 0.35
N LEU A 82 17.78 -5.08 1.32
CA LEU A 82 17.75 -4.26 2.53
C LEU A 82 18.86 -3.21 2.42
N ASP A 83 18.43 -1.95 2.34
CA ASP A 83 19.29 -0.77 2.42
C ASP A 83 19.14 -0.15 3.81
N ILE A 84 20.25 0.22 4.44
CA ILE A 84 20.27 0.88 5.73
C ILE A 84 21.25 2.06 5.72
N ASP A 85 20.84 3.16 6.34
CA ASP A 85 21.67 4.34 6.54
C ASP A 85 21.61 4.73 8.02
N ALA A 86 22.78 4.82 8.66
CA ALA A 86 22.93 5.21 10.06
C ALA A 86 22.66 6.71 10.30
N GLY A 87 22.53 7.50 9.23
CA GLY A 87 22.24 8.91 9.28
C GLY A 87 23.43 9.73 9.80
N SER A 88 23.22 10.45 10.91
CA SER A 88 24.17 11.44 11.43
C SER A 88 25.58 10.86 11.63
N THR A 89 26.61 11.62 11.21
CA THR A 89 28.04 11.30 11.37
C THR A 89 28.48 11.10 12.83
N ASN A 90 27.69 11.57 13.79
CA ASN A 90 27.97 11.49 15.23
C ASN A 90 27.25 10.31 15.92
N GLY A 91 26.57 9.45 15.15
CA GLY A 91 25.84 8.29 15.65
C GLY A 91 26.72 7.07 15.97
N ASN A 92 26.11 6.01 16.48
CA ASN A 92 26.70 4.66 16.51
C ASN A 92 26.33 3.86 15.24
N GLY A 93 27.00 2.74 15.03
CA GLY A 93 26.58 1.78 14.01
C GLY A 93 25.21 1.19 14.32
N VAL A 94 24.41 0.95 13.29
CA VAL A 94 23.05 0.41 13.38
C VAL A 94 22.91 -0.82 12.51
N VAL A 95 22.00 -1.72 12.90
CA VAL A 95 21.77 -2.98 12.21
C VAL A 95 20.27 -3.26 12.12
N SER A 96 19.79 -3.51 10.91
CA SER A 96 18.42 -3.95 10.65
C SER A 96 18.41 -5.40 10.19
N THR A 97 17.38 -6.13 10.60
CA THR A 97 17.17 -7.52 10.20
C THR A 97 15.85 -7.64 9.46
N VAL A 98 15.86 -8.38 8.36
CA VAL A 98 14.65 -8.78 7.63
C VAL A 98 14.61 -10.30 7.57
N SER A 99 13.50 -10.90 7.98
CA SER A 99 13.25 -12.33 7.79
C SER A 99 11.95 -12.57 7.03
N ILE A 100 11.93 -13.62 6.22
CA ILE A 100 10.72 -14.16 5.61
C ILE A 100 10.35 -15.42 6.36
N GLN A 101 9.14 -15.44 6.90
CA GLN A 101 8.60 -16.52 7.71
C GLN A 101 7.29 -17.03 7.11
N ASP A 102 6.90 -18.25 7.46
CA ASP A 102 5.53 -18.71 7.28
C ASP A 102 4.59 -18.14 8.37
N GLN A 103 3.34 -18.59 8.38
CA GLN A 103 2.33 -18.17 9.35
C GLN A 103 2.60 -18.68 10.77
N ASP A 104 3.36 -19.76 10.93
CA ASP A 104 3.69 -20.37 12.23
C ASP A 104 4.99 -19.81 12.84
N GLY A 105 5.81 -19.13 12.04
CA GLY A 105 7.02 -18.43 12.47
C GLY A 105 8.29 -19.13 12.01
N ASN A 106 8.17 -20.19 11.21
CA ASN A 106 9.33 -20.87 10.65
C ASN A 106 9.98 -19.97 9.61
N GLU A 107 11.28 -19.76 9.75
CA GLU A 107 12.04 -18.87 8.89
C GLU A 107 12.44 -19.57 7.58
N PHE A 108 12.05 -19.01 6.44
CA PHE A 108 12.56 -19.40 5.13
C PHE A 108 13.94 -18.79 4.87
N SER A 109 14.14 -17.53 5.29
CA SER A 109 15.40 -16.82 5.12
C SER A 109 15.49 -15.56 5.96
N GLN A 110 16.72 -15.16 6.24
CA GLN A 110 17.07 -13.91 6.91
C GLN A 110 18.19 -13.19 6.18
N LEU A 111 18.15 -11.86 6.22
CA LEU A 111 19.25 -10.99 5.86
C LEU A 111 19.38 -9.84 6.86
N LEU A 112 20.62 -9.43 7.11
CA LEU A 112 20.97 -8.42 8.09
C LEU A 112 21.91 -7.41 7.44
N ALA A 113 21.55 -6.14 7.46
CA ALA A 113 22.41 -5.07 6.95
C ALA A 113 22.81 -4.15 8.10
N GLY A 114 24.10 -3.85 8.17
CA GLY A 114 24.65 -2.87 9.10
C GLY A 114 25.13 -1.62 8.38
N ALA A 115 24.95 -0.45 8.99
CA ALA A 115 25.54 0.81 8.56
C ALA A 115 26.31 1.43 9.71
N THR A 116 27.37 2.17 9.38
CA THR A 116 28.03 3.11 10.30
C THR A 116 27.83 4.53 9.78
N PRO A 117 28.00 5.56 10.63
CA PRO A 117 27.83 6.94 10.18
C PRO A 117 28.67 7.28 8.93
N GLY A 118 28.01 7.78 7.89
CA GLY A 118 28.64 8.09 6.60
C GLY A 118 28.92 6.89 5.69
N ILE A 119 28.65 5.65 6.13
CA ILE A 119 28.84 4.42 5.34
C ILE A 119 27.52 3.62 5.35
N PRO A 120 26.67 3.78 4.33
CA PRO A 120 25.42 3.04 4.24
C PRO A 120 25.69 1.55 4.02
N GLY A 121 24.77 0.73 4.53
CA GLY A 121 24.77 -0.71 4.37
C GLY A 121 23.78 -1.17 3.32
N ARG A 122 24.13 -2.22 2.58
CA ARG A 122 23.23 -2.91 1.66
C ARG A 122 23.43 -4.42 1.79
N GLN A 123 22.32 -5.16 1.81
CA GLN A 123 22.32 -6.61 1.62
C GLN A 123 21.23 -7.04 0.65
N VAL A 124 21.52 -8.11 -0.10
CA VAL A 124 20.60 -8.67 -1.09
C VAL A 124 20.49 -10.17 -0.87
N LYS A 125 19.26 -10.69 -0.81
CA LYS A 125 18.98 -12.11 -0.68
C LYS A 125 17.98 -12.55 -1.73
N LYS A 126 18.20 -13.74 -2.30
CA LYS A 126 17.28 -14.43 -3.19
C LYS A 126 16.75 -15.67 -2.49
N ILE A 127 15.45 -15.89 -2.58
CA ILE A 127 14.74 -17.00 -1.95
C ILE A 127 13.91 -17.68 -3.04
N LYS A 128 14.01 -19.00 -3.16
CA LYS A 128 13.24 -19.77 -4.13
C LYS A 128 12.03 -20.40 -3.45
N PHE A 129 10.87 -20.24 -4.06
CA PHE A 129 9.63 -20.89 -3.65
C PHE A 129 9.19 -21.87 -4.73
N ALA A 130 8.92 -23.12 -4.34
CA ALA A 130 8.45 -24.14 -5.29
C ALA A 130 7.00 -23.89 -5.73
N GLN A 131 6.19 -23.28 -4.86
CA GLN A 131 4.77 -23.01 -5.06
C GLN A 131 4.42 -21.64 -4.48
N SER A 132 3.20 -21.17 -4.74
CA SER A 132 2.69 -19.97 -4.10
C SER A 132 2.53 -20.21 -2.60
N THR A 133 3.20 -19.39 -1.79
CA THR A 133 3.28 -19.53 -0.33
C THR A 133 2.90 -18.20 0.33
N PRO A 134 1.90 -18.18 1.23
CA PRO A 134 1.65 -17.03 2.08
C PRO A 134 2.82 -16.83 3.04
N VAL A 135 3.36 -15.62 3.11
CA VAL A 135 4.53 -15.31 3.93
C VAL A 135 4.34 -14.05 4.76
N ILE A 136 5.05 -14.01 5.88
CA ILE A 136 5.19 -12.83 6.74
C ILE A 136 6.63 -12.33 6.61
N LEU A 137 6.80 -11.08 6.19
CA LEU A 137 8.05 -10.36 6.32
C LEU A 137 8.09 -9.68 7.67
N MET A 138 9.11 -10.02 8.45
CA MET A 138 9.43 -9.37 9.72
C MET A 138 10.61 -8.44 9.52
N LEU A 139 10.41 -7.15 9.76
CA LEU A 139 11.45 -6.13 9.79
C LEU A 139 11.73 -5.77 11.25
N THR A 140 12.90 -6.15 11.76
CA THR A 140 13.38 -5.71 13.07
C THR A 140 14.32 -4.55 12.90
N LEU A 141 13.96 -3.42 13.51
CA LEU A 141 14.76 -2.21 13.46
C LEU A 141 15.89 -2.18 14.52
N PRO A 142 16.95 -1.37 14.30
CA PRO A 142 18.06 -1.20 15.22
C PRO A 142 17.62 -0.81 16.63
N GLN A 143 18.22 -1.46 17.63
CA GLN A 143 18.08 -1.08 19.04
C GLN A 143 19.18 -0.08 19.42
N GLY A 144 18.86 0.91 20.26
CA GLY A 144 19.88 1.80 20.85
C GLY A 144 20.58 2.74 19.86
N ALA A 145 19.96 3.05 18.72
CA ALA A 145 20.49 4.05 17.80
C ALA A 145 20.55 5.43 18.48
N THR A 146 21.68 6.12 18.38
CA THR A 146 21.88 7.44 19.01
C THR A 146 21.48 8.61 18.09
N ALA A 147 21.13 8.31 16.84
CA ALA A 147 20.63 9.23 15.82
C ALA A 147 19.50 8.58 14.99
N ASN A 148 18.83 9.39 14.18
CA ASN A 148 17.85 8.88 13.22
C ASN A 148 18.56 8.05 12.14
N TYR A 149 17.95 6.93 11.78
CA TYR A 149 18.41 6.05 10.71
C TYR A 149 17.26 5.77 9.75
N THR A 150 17.59 5.30 8.55
CA THR A 150 16.61 4.82 7.58
C THR A 150 16.86 3.37 7.24
N SER A 151 15.80 2.56 7.23
CA SER A 151 15.80 1.21 6.68
C SER A 151 14.82 1.14 5.52
N LYS A 152 15.28 0.66 4.38
CA LYS A 152 14.48 0.49 3.17
C LYS A 152 14.57 -0.92 2.68
N ILE A 153 13.42 -1.54 2.47
CA ILE A 153 13.30 -2.86 1.88
C ILE A 153 12.72 -2.69 0.48
N LYS A 154 13.37 -3.30 -0.52
CA LYS A 154 12.83 -3.48 -1.85
C LYS A 154 12.54 -4.96 -2.09
N ILE A 155 11.34 -5.24 -2.58
CA ILE A 155 10.85 -6.58 -2.90
C ILE A 155 10.70 -6.67 -4.43
N GLU A 156 11.30 -7.69 -5.02
CA GLU A 156 11.32 -7.92 -6.47
C GLU A 156 11.10 -9.41 -6.78
N GLY A 157 10.75 -9.71 -8.02
CA GLY A 157 10.54 -11.08 -8.50
C GLY A 157 9.09 -11.54 -8.36
N ASP A 158 8.91 -12.82 -8.05
CA ASP A 158 7.63 -13.51 -8.14
C ASP A 158 6.83 -13.38 -6.84
N TYR A 159 5.97 -12.36 -6.74
CA TYR A 159 5.08 -12.16 -5.59
C TYR A 159 3.76 -11.47 -5.98
N GLN A 160 2.83 -11.39 -5.04
CA GLN A 160 1.56 -10.69 -5.18
C GLN A 160 1.31 -9.73 -4.01
N LEU A 161 1.03 -8.48 -4.35
CA LEU A 161 0.53 -7.48 -3.42
C LEU A 161 -0.92 -7.78 -3.03
N ILE A 162 -1.27 -7.48 -1.79
CA ILE A 162 -2.62 -7.66 -1.27
C ILE A 162 -3.36 -6.33 -1.39
N ASN A 163 -4.18 -6.20 -2.44
CA ASN A 163 -5.06 -5.05 -2.59
C ASN A 163 -6.25 -5.19 -1.65
N ILE A 164 -6.37 -4.27 -0.69
CA ILE A 164 -7.58 -4.11 0.11
C ILE A 164 -8.56 -3.33 -0.76
N ARG A 165 -9.61 -4.00 -1.25
CA ARG A 165 -10.74 -3.37 -1.95
C ARG A 165 -11.72 -2.75 -0.98
#